data_AF-A0A933BYT5-F1
#
_entry.id   AF-A0A933BYT5-F1
#
_cell.length_a   1.000
_cell.length_b   1.000
_cell.length_c   1.000
_cell.angle_alpha   90.00
_cell.angle_beta   90.00
_cell.angle_gamma   90.00
#
_symmetry.space_group_name_H-M   'P 1'
#
loop_
_entity.id
_entity.type
_entity.pdbx_description
1 polymer ?
#
loop_
_entity_poly.entity_id
_entity_poly.type
_entity_poly.pdbx_seq_one_letter_code
_entity_poly.pdbx_strand_id
1 'polypeptide(L)'
;MTFANPLALLFLLGVPLLLLLYTVRRRRLEATVSSLLLWRLPAGEPQGRTLFRRLRLPLILLIQILLVTALALALARPRLLARSAGFGRAVLIVDTSASMQATDERPSRFARAVSEARAVIDRLALGEEAILVAAGPRPTVAAPLTREASELKAGLARLRPQDGGADLAAALRLAAAFAEGAGQTEVHLFTDRATAQTVPPPPKGVQVRVHTVGGPASNVAITGLTLRKNYYSGAQHELFVALANTGQQTTTFPLTVTLEGVRISRQQVMLPPETRRALIVPFSHRGGGVLEVTAEVADALAVDNRAWALLPPPHTLRVLLVTPGNLFLEQALRSDPQVELTAVPLPLFSGDPGEHDVVVLDGVA
;
A
#
# COMPACT_ATOMS: atom_id res chain seq x y z
N MET A 1 33.80 14.01 -6.20
CA MET A 1 33.30 15.31 -6.74
C MET A 1 33.25 15.18 -8.24
N THR A 2 32.16 15.60 -8.88
CA THR A 2 32.06 15.62 -10.35
C THR A 2 32.03 17.07 -10.81
N PHE A 3 32.70 17.38 -11.91
CA PHE A 3 32.73 18.73 -12.49
C PHE A 3 31.73 18.80 -13.64
N ALA A 4 30.86 19.81 -13.64
CA ALA A 4 29.89 19.96 -14.73
C ALA A 4 30.56 20.40 -16.05
N ASN A 5 31.71 21.08 -15.94
CA ASN A 5 32.56 21.40 -17.08
C ASN A 5 34.04 21.12 -16.74
N PRO A 6 34.54 19.89 -16.99
CA PRO A 6 35.91 19.53 -16.63
C PRO A 6 36.96 20.33 -17.43
N LEU A 7 36.62 20.82 -18.62
CA LEU A 7 37.53 21.63 -19.44
C LEU A 7 37.82 22.99 -18.82
N ALA A 8 36.94 23.51 -17.97
CA ALA A 8 37.17 24.78 -17.27
C ALA A 8 38.34 24.69 -16.26
N LEU A 9 38.80 23.49 -15.89
CA LEU A 9 40.01 23.33 -15.09
C LEU A 9 41.28 23.70 -15.86
N LEU A 10 41.25 23.77 -17.20
CA LEU A 10 42.38 24.27 -17.99
C LEU A 10 42.70 25.74 -17.68
N PHE A 11 41.73 26.53 -17.19
CA PHE A 11 41.99 27.90 -16.76
C PHE A 11 42.92 27.99 -15.53
N LEU A 12 43.15 26.89 -14.78
CA LEU A 12 44.20 26.87 -13.76
C LEU A 12 45.61 27.04 -14.35
N LEU A 13 45.81 26.81 -15.67
CA LEU A 13 47.08 27.12 -16.34
C LEU A 13 47.42 28.62 -16.30
N GLY A 14 46.44 29.49 -15.97
CA GLY A 14 46.70 30.90 -15.66
C GLY A 14 47.60 31.10 -14.43
N VAL A 15 47.59 30.18 -13.46
CA VAL A 15 48.44 30.25 -12.25
C VAL A 15 49.93 30.11 -12.57
N PRO A 16 50.41 29.05 -13.27
CA PRO A 16 51.81 28.96 -13.66
C PRO A 16 52.22 30.08 -14.63
N LEU A 17 51.30 30.56 -15.49
CA LEU A 17 51.56 31.73 -16.33
C LEU A 17 51.80 33.00 -15.50
N LEU A 18 50.99 33.25 -14.47
CA LEU A 18 51.18 34.39 -13.55
C LEU A 18 52.50 34.28 -12.78
N LEU A 19 52.85 33.08 -12.31
CA LEU A 19 54.14 32.85 -11.65
C LEU A 19 55.31 33.06 -12.62
N LEU A 20 55.18 32.62 -13.87
CA LEU A 20 56.18 32.85 -14.91
C LEU A 20 56.36 34.35 -15.16
N LEU A 21 55.26 35.08 -15.40
CA LEU A 21 55.29 36.54 -15.59
C LEU A 21 55.88 37.28 -14.38
N TYR A 22 55.62 36.81 -13.16
CA TYR A 22 56.21 37.37 -11.95
C TYR A 22 57.72 37.14 -11.88
N THR A 23 58.21 36.00 -12.38
CA THR A 23 59.65 35.67 -12.39
C THR A 23 60.42 36.33 -13.54
N VAL A 24 59.72 36.80 -14.58
CA VAL A 24 60.33 37.61 -15.66
C VAL A 24 60.83 38.92 -15.06
N ARG A 25 62.14 38.97 -14.82
CA ARG A 25 62.83 40.14 -14.30
C ARG A 25 62.61 41.32 -15.23
N ARG A 26 62.08 42.43 -14.70
CA ARG A 26 62.16 43.73 -15.38
C ARG A 26 63.64 44.03 -15.63
N ARG A 27 64.01 44.20 -16.89
CA ARG A 27 65.34 44.68 -17.27
C ARG A 27 65.51 46.05 -16.60
N ARG A 28 66.59 46.22 -15.85
CA ARG A 28 66.94 47.51 -15.28
C ARG A 28 67.26 48.41 -16.47
N LEU A 29 66.57 49.53 -16.58
CA LEU A 29 66.95 50.57 -17.52
C LEU A 29 68.24 51.19 -16.97
N GLU A 30 69.34 50.97 -17.67
CA GLU A 30 70.60 51.62 -17.35
C GLU A 30 70.49 53.07 -17.82
N ALA A 31 70.45 53.99 -16.86
CA ALA A 31 70.50 55.42 -17.12
C ALA A 31 71.92 55.91 -16.86
N THR A 32 72.54 56.54 -17.86
CA THR A 32 73.85 57.18 -17.70
C THR A 32 73.69 58.45 -16.86
N VAL A 33 74.40 58.50 -15.73
CA VAL A 33 74.46 59.66 -14.83
C VAL A 33 75.89 60.15 -14.72
N SER A 34 76.07 61.47 -14.61
CA SER A 34 77.40 62.11 -14.68
C SER A 34 78.34 61.81 -13.50
N SER A 35 77.86 61.21 -12.39
CA SER A 35 78.71 60.80 -11.26
C SER A 35 78.10 59.64 -10.48
N LEU A 36 78.91 58.61 -10.19
CA LEU A 36 78.56 57.46 -9.34
C LEU A 36 78.86 57.70 -7.85
N LEU A 37 79.41 58.87 -7.49
CA LEU A 37 79.91 59.16 -6.14
C LEU A 37 78.77 59.24 -5.12
N LEU A 38 77.60 59.76 -5.52
CA LEU A 38 76.37 59.80 -4.72
C LEU A 38 75.67 58.43 -4.61
N TRP A 39 76.10 57.43 -5.38
CA TRP A 39 75.48 56.10 -5.44
C TRP A 39 76.31 55.00 -4.78
N ARG A 40 77.35 55.36 -4.01
CA ARG A 40 78.09 54.42 -3.16
C ARG A 40 77.24 53.98 -1.95
N LEU A 41 76.22 53.18 -2.22
CA LEU A 41 75.61 52.31 -1.23
C LEU A 41 76.45 51.03 -1.10
N PRO A 42 76.60 50.45 0.10
CA PRO A 42 77.35 49.22 0.28
C PRO A 42 76.77 48.13 -0.62
N ALA A 43 77.62 47.58 -1.49
CA ALA A 43 77.35 46.36 -2.21
C ALA A 43 77.32 45.19 -1.22
N GLY A 44 76.18 45.00 -0.56
CA GLY A 44 75.85 43.76 0.14
C GLY A 44 75.16 42.81 -0.84
N GLU A 45 75.93 41.99 -1.54
CA GLU A 45 75.41 40.74 -2.08
C GLU A 45 75.36 39.69 -0.95
N PRO A 46 74.19 39.10 -0.65
CA PRO A 46 74.16 37.72 -0.21
C PRO A 46 74.16 36.83 -1.47
N GLN A 47 75.35 36.39 -1.85
CA GLN A 47 75.54 35.14 -2.57
C GLN A 47 74.90 34.02 -1.74
N GLY A 48 73.90 33.37 -2.31
CA GLY A 48 73.10 32.40 -1.59
C GLY A 48 71.88 31.98 -2.39
N ARG A 49 72.14 31.23 -3.47
CA ARG A 49 71.14 30.55 -4.29
C ARG A 49 70.27 29.65 -3.43
N THR A 50 69.04 30.07 -3.15
CA THR A 50 67.92 29.15 -2.92
C THR A 50 66.71 29.74 -3.62
N LEU A 51 66.22 29.06 -4.66
CA LEU A 51 65.02 29.46 -5.41
C LEU A 51 63.81 29.72 -4.49
N PHE A 52 63.79 29.10 -3.31
CA PHE A 52 62.65 29.08 -2.39
C PHE A 52 62.63 30.20 -1.34
N ARG A 53 63.74 30.91 -1.06
CA ARG A 53 63.74 32.00 -0.04
C ARG A 53 63.23 33.35 -0.58
N ARG A 54 62.98 33.45 -1.89
CA ARG A 54 62.48 34.66 -2.59
C ARG A 54 60.98 34.67 -2.86
N LEU A 55 60.22 33.61 -2.54
CA LEU A 55 58.76 33.66 -2.52
C LEU A 55 58.28 34.35 -1.24
N ARG A 56 58.68 35.60 -1.02
CA ARG A 56 57.76 36.53 -0.35
C ARG A 56 56.67 36.76 -1.38
N LEU A 57 55.69 35.86 -1.45
CA LEU A 57 54.48 36.07 -2.26
C LEU A 57 53.89 37.38 -1.72
N PRO A 58 54.03 38.51 -2.43
CA PRO A 58 53.41 39.73 -1.95
C PRO A 58 51.91 39.44 -1.85
N LEU A 59 51.24 40.00 -0.85
CA LEU A 59 49.82 39.74 -0.60
C LEU A 59 48.99 39.86 -1.89
N ILE A 60 49.36 40.79 -2.77
CA ILE A 60 48.76 40.97 -4.08
C ILE A 60 48.86 39.76 -5.02
N LEU A 61 50.01 39.07 -5.07
CA LEU A 61 50.19 37.88 -5.90
C LEU A 61 49.37 36.71 -5.35
N LEU A 62 49.29 36.58 -4.03
CA LEU A 62 48.44 35.59 -3.38
C LEU A 62 46.96 35.83 -3.72
N ILE A 63 46.50 37.08 -3.67
CA ILE A 63 45.14 37.47 -4.04
C ILE A 63 44.87 37.18 -5.52
N GLN A 64 45.82 37.46 -6.43
CA GLN A 64 45.68 37.16 -7.86
C GLN A 64 45.55 35.66 -8.12
N ILE A 65 46.38 34.84 -7.47
CA ILE A 65 46.30 33.36 -7.56
C ILE A 65 44.94 32.88 -7.03
N LEU A 66 44.50 33.41 -5.89
CA LEU A 66 43.21 33.05 -5.30
C LEU A 66 42.05 33.43 -6.23
N LEU A 67 42.11 34.60 -6.86
CA LEU A 67 41.08 35.06 -7.80
C LEU A 67 41.00 34.17 -9.05
N VAL A 68 42.13 33.86 -9.68
CA VAL A 68 42.17 32.96 -10.85
C VAL A 68 41.66 31.58 -10.48
N THR A 69 42.06 31.07 -9.31
CA THR A 69 41.60 29.76 -8.81
C THR A 69 40.09 29.78 -8.53
N ALA A 70 39.58 30.83 -7.89
CA ALA A 70 38.15 30.99 -7.60
C ALA A 70 37.32 31.09 -8.89
N LEU A 71 37.81 31.82 -9.89
CA LEU A 71 37.13 31.96 -11.19
C LEU A 71 37.12 30.64 -11.96
N ALA A 72 38.26 29.93 -11.98
CA ALA A 72 38.34 28.60 -12.60
C ALA A 72 37.42 27.59 -11.89
N LEU A 73 37.33 27.63 -10.56
CA LEU A 73 36.35 26.82 -9.82
C LEU A 73 34.90 27.25 -10.13
N ALA A 74 34.60 28.54 -10.18
CA ALA A 74 33.27 29.03 -10.51
C ALA A 74 32.81 28.58 -11.90
N LEU A 75 33.72 28.56 -12.87
CA LEU A 75 33.48 28.06 -14.24
C LEU A 75 33.41 26.53 -14.30
N ALA A 76 34.26 25.83 -13.55
CA ALA A 76 34.24 24.38 -13.45
C ALA A 76 32.98 23.85 -12.76
N ARG A 77 32.28 24.73 -12.01
CA ARG A 77 31.08 24.43 -11.23
C ARG A 77 31.25 23.11 -10.49
N PRO A 78 32.19 23.03 -9.52
CA PRO A 78 32.40 21.83 -8.74
C PRO A 78 31.07 21.44 -8.11
N ARG A 79 30.50 20.33 -8.58
CA ARG A 79 29.43 19.69 -7.84
C ARG A 79 30.15 18.97 -6.74
N LEU A 80 30.14 19.59 -5.56
CA LEU A 80 30.24 18.83 -4.33
C LEU A 80 29.25 17.69 -4.52
N LEU A 81 29.76 16.45 -4.51
CA LEU A 81 28.95 15.29 -4.20
C LEU A 81 28.55 15.49 -2.73
N ALA A 82 27.71 16.50 -2.46
CA ALA A 82 26.61 16.25 -1.56
C ALA A 82 25.99 15.01 -2.17
N ARG A 83 26.21 13.87 -1.50
CA ARG A 83 25.10 12.96 -1.33
C ARG A 83 23.95 13.87 -0.93
N SER A 84 23.16 14.33 -1.89
CA SER A 84 21.74 14.39 -1.69
C SER A 84 21.36 12.93 -1.43
N ALA A 85 21.64 12.46 -0.21
CA ALA A 85 20.58 11.85 0.54
C ALA A 85 19.50 12.94 0.53
N GLY A 86 18.70 12.98 -0.55
CA GLY A 86 17.38 13.55 -0.44
C GLY A 86 16.81 12.92 0.81
N PHE A 87 16.27 13.73 1.70
CA PHE A 87 15.63 13.24 2.89
C PHE A 87 14.83 11.99 2.51
N GLY A 88 15.00 10.90 3.27
CA GLY A 88 14.40 9.61 2.95
C GLY A 88 12.92 9.77 2.61
N ARG A 89 12.39 8.86 1.82
CA ARG A 89 10.93 8.70 1.78
C ARG A 89 10.56 7.50 2.61
N ALA A 90 9.58 7.68 3.49
CA ALA A 90 9.00 6.59 4.25
C ALA A 90 7.57 6.34 3.78
N VAL A 91 7.24 5.09 3.42
CA VAL A 91 5.86 4.70 3.15
C VAL A 91 5.38 3.83 4.30
N LEU A 92 4.40 4.32 5.07
CA LEU A 92 3.79 3.55 6.14
C LEU A 92 2.53 2.87 5.61
N ILE A 93 2.50 1.55 5.61
CA ILE A 93 1.35 0.74 5.24
C ILE A 93 0.80 0.09 6.50
N VAL A 94 -0.43 0.44 6.88
CA VAL A 94 -1.10 -0.15 8.04
C VAL A 94 -2.18 -1.09 7.55
N ASP A 95 -2.07 -2.36 7.93
CA ASP A 95 -3.09 -3.37 7.69
C ASP A 95 -4.38 -3.03 8.44
N THR A 96 -5.49 -3.04 7.71
CA THR A 96 -6.85 -2.76 8.21
C THR A 96 -7.78 -3.96 7.98
N SER A 97 -7.24 -5.15 7.77
CA SER A 97 -8.01 -6.38 7.62
C SER A 97 -8.75 -6.80 8.89
N ALA A 98 -9.70 -7.72 8.72
CA ALA A 98 -10.50 -8.27 9.81
C ALA A 98 -9.63 -8.87 10.91
N SER A 99 -8.55 -9.57 10.57
CA SER A 99 -7.67 -10.20 11.56
C SER A 99 -6.95 -9.20 12.47
N MET A 100 -6.83 -7.93 12.05
CA MET A 100 -6.28 -6.85 12.89
C MET A 100 -7.26 -6.44 14.01
N GLN A 101 -8.52 -6.84 13.95
CA GLN A 101 -9.49 -6.64 15.02
C GLN A 101 -9.30 -7.62 16.19
N ALA A 102 -8.41 -8.60 16.05
CA ALA A 102 -8.18 -9.58 17.10
C ALA A 102 -7.65 -8.96 18.40
N THR A 103 -8.07 -9.52 19.54
CA THR A 103 -7.82 -9.01 20.91
C THR A 103 -6.79 -9.83 21.69
N ASP A 104 -6.00 -10.64 21.01
CA ASP A 104 -4.83 -11.33 21.59
C ASP A 104 -3.74 -10.34 22.04
N GLU A 105 -3.75 -9.14 21.48
CA GLU A 105 -3.08 -7.97 22.02
C GLU A 105 -4.10 -6.94 22.52
N ARG A 106 -3.75 -6.20 23.59
CA ARG A 106 -4.67 -5.21 24.17
C ARG A 106 -4.43 -3.80 23.59
N PRO A 107 -5.50 -3.07 23.21
CA PRO A 107 -6.89 -3.51 23.12
C PRO A 107 -7.18 -4.36 21.88
N SER A 108 -6.40 -4.22 20.80
CA SER A 108 -6.43 -5.07 19.60
C SER A 108 -5.09 -5.02 18.88
N ARG A 109 -4.83 -5.97 17.97
CA ARG A 109 -3.67 -5.94 17.06
C ARG A 109 -3.59 -4.64 16.26
N PHE A 110 -4.72 -4.14 15.78
CA PHE A 110 -4.81 -2.87 15.05
C PHE A 110 -4.32 -1.70 15.92
N ALA A 111 -4.75 -1.62 17.18
CA ALA A 111 -4.32 -0.57 18.08
C ALA A 111 -2.81 -0.62 18.36
N ARG A 112 -2.25 -1.83 18.48
CA ARG A 112 -0.80 -2.02 18.57
C ARG A 112 -0.10 -1.54 17.30
N ALA A 113 -0.54 -1.96 16.13
CA ALA A 113 0.04 -1.57 14.85
C ALA A 113 0.03 -0.03 14.66
N VAL A 114 -1.07 0.63 15.02
CA VAL A 114 -1.15 2.11 15.02
C VAL A 114 -0.15 2.73 15.99
N SER A 115 0.05 2.15 17.17
CA SER A 115 1.04 2.64 18.14
C SER A 115 2.48 2.50 17.63
N GLU A 116 2.80 1.39 16.94
CA GLU A 116 4.13 1.16 16.34
C GLU A 116 4.35 2.07 15.13
N ALA A 117 3.33 2.27 14.28
CA ALA A 117 3.37 3.22 13.18
C ALA A 117 3.60 4.65 13.69
N ARG A 118 2.95 5.04 14.79
CA ARG A 118 3.17 6.34 15.44
C ARG A 118 4.61 6.48 15.93
N ALA A 119 5.18 5.44 16.52
CA ALA A 119 6.57 5.45 16.98
C ALA A 119 7.58 5.57 15.82
N VAL A 120 7.24 5.06 14.62
CA VAL A 120 8.03 5.28 13.40
C VAL A 120 7.92 6.73 12.93
N ILE A 121 6.71 7.31 12.92
CA ILE A 121 6.50 8.73 12.56
C ILE A 121 7.29 9.66 13.50
N ASP A 122 7.33 9.35 14.79
CA ASP A 122 8.07 10.13 15.80
C ASP A 122 9.59 10.09 15.61
N ARG A 123 10.12 9.15 14.81
CA ARG A 123 11.56 8.97 14.53
C ARG A 123 11.98 9.44 13.14
N LEU A 124 11.04 9.93 12.32
CA LEU A 124 11.35 10.47 11.00
C LEU A 124 12.38 11.60 11.11
N ALA A 125 13.37 11.59 10.21
CA ALA A 125 14.41 12.61 10.19
C ALA A 125 13.82 13.97 9.79
N LEU A 126 14.48 15.05 10.22
CA LEU A 126 14.06 16.39 9.86
C LEU A 126 14.11 16.57 8.34
N GLY A 127 12.98 16.87 7.71
CA GLY A 127 12.85 17.02 6.25
C GLY A 127 12.46 15.74 5.50
N GLU A 128 12.36 14.60 6.18
CA GLU A 128 11.87 13.33 5.62
C GLU A 128 10.40 13.43 5.20
N GLU A 129 10.08 12.93 4.01
CA GLU A 129 8.70 12.89 3.51
C GLU A 129 8.12 11.51 3.78
N ALA A 130 6.90 11.47 4.30
CA ALA A 130 6.21 10.22 4.53
C ALA A 130 4.78 10.25 4.00
N ILE A 131 4.27 9.07 3.65
CA ILE A 131 2.90 8.84 3.22
C ILE A 131 2.31 7.69 4.03
N LEU A 132 1.02 7.79 4.34
CA LEU A 132 0.28 6.76 5.08
C LEU A 132 -0.74 6.08 4.18
N VAL A 133 -0.66 4.76 4.09
CA VAL A 133 -1.54 3.89 3.30
C VAL A 133 -2.29 2.94 4.23
N ALA A 134 -3.61 2.87 4.08
CA ALA A 134 -4.44 1.85 4.70
C ALA A 134 -4.56 0.64 3.76
N ALA A 135 -4.11 -0.53 4.20
CA ALA A 135 -4.23 -1.78 3.46
C ALA A 135 -5.49 -2.52 3.93
N GLY A 136 -6.61 -2.28 3.25
CA GLY A 136 -7.85 -3.04 3.40
C GLY A 136 -8.17 -3.85 2.13
N PRO A 137 -9.43 -4.25 1.92
CA PRO A 137 -9.86 -4.91 0.68
C PRO A 137 -9.57 -4.06 -0.57
N ARG A 138 -9.58 -2.74 -0.40
CA ARG A 138 -9.11 -1.76 -1.37
C ARG A 138 -8.14 -0.81 -0.68
N PRO A 139 -6.85 -0.79 -1.05
CA PRO A 139 -5.88 0.11 -0.44
C PRO A 139 -6.20 1.57 -0.72
N THR A 140 -6.04 2.43 0.29
CA THR A 140 -6.31 3.87 0.18
C THR A 140 -5.21 4.70 0.86
N VAL A 141 -4.99 5.93 0.38
CA VAL A 141 -4.07 6.88 0.99
C VAL A 141 -4.79 7.59 2.14
N ALA A 142 -4.36 7.33 3.38
CA ALA A 142 -4.97 7.90 4.59
C ALA A 142 -4.35 9.25 5.00
N ALA A 143 -3.11 9.50 4.61
CA ALA A 143 -2.48 10.81 4.61
C ALA A 143 -1.58 10.95 3.38
N PRO A 144 -1.67 12.06 2.63
CA PRO A 144 -0.85 12.30 1.44
C PRO A 144 0.63 12.43 1.80
N LEU A 145 1.50 12.47 0.79
CA LEU A 145 2.94 12.69 0.99
C LEU A 145 3.18 14.05 1.66
N THR A 146 3.74 14.02 2.86
CA THR A 146 3.91 15.21 3.70
C THR A 146 5.17 15.11 4.55
N ARG A 147 5.66 16.26 5.02
CA ARG A 147 6.75 16.37 6.00
C ARG A 147 6.21 16.63 7.41
N GLU A 148 4.92 16.92 7.52
CA GLU A 148 4.28 17.28 8.76
C GLU A 148 3.83 16.03 9.52
N ALA A 149 4.54 15.70 10.60
CA ALA A 149 4.20 14.55 11.45
C ALA A 149 2.78 14.64 12.04
N SER A 150 2.24 15.85 12.22
CA SER A 150 0.87 16.09 12.69
C SER A 150 -0.19 15.56 11.71
N GLU A 151 0.03 15.71 10.41
CA GLU A 151 -0.89 15.27 9.36
C GLU A 151 -0.92 13.74 9.24
N LEU A 152 0.26 13.10 9.35
CA LEU A 152 0.37 11.63 9.41
C LEU A 152 -0.32 11.06 10.65
N LYS A 153 -0.13 11.69 11.82
CA LYS A 153 -0.79 11.30 13.08
C LYS A 153 -2.30 11.47 13.00
N ALA A 154 -2.80 12.53 12.35
CA ALA A 154 -4.22 12.71 12.08
C ALA A 154 -4.76 11.64 11.13
N GLY A 155 -3.99 11.26 10.10
CA GLY A 155 -4.28 10.12 9.23
C GLY A 155 -4.43 8.82 10.02
N LEU A 156 -3.45 8.49 10.87
CA LEU A 156 -3.48 7.29 11.71
C LEU A 156 -4.71 7.26 12.64
N ALA A 157 -5.06 8.39 13.26
CA ALA A 157 -6.21 8.45 14.17
C ALA A 157 -7.56 8.17 13.47
N ARG A 158 -7.65 8.44 12.17
CA ARG A 158 -8.85 8.18 11.35
C ARG A 158 -8.96 6.75 10.84
N LEU A 159 -7.87 5.99 10.85
CA LEU A 159 -7.88 4.60 10.39
C LEU A 159 -8.84 3.75 11.23
N ARG A 160 -9.56 2.85 10.56
CA ARG A 160 -10.42 1.85 11.17
C ARG A 160 -10.19 0.50 10.48
N PRO A 161 -10.19 -0.61 11.23
CA PRO A 161 -10.19 -1.93 10.63
C PRO A 161 -11.52 -2.18 9.89
N GLN A 162 -11.48 -3.07 8.91
CA GLN A 162 -12.59 -3.46 8.07
C GLN A 162 -12.82 -4.98 8.21
N ASP A 163 -14.04 -5.44 7.91
CA ASP A 163 -14.43 -6.85 8.10
C ASP A 163 -14.01 -7.76 6.93
N GLY A 164 -12.99 -7.36 6.16
CA GLY A 164 -12.49 -8.09 5.00
C GLY A 164 -10.97 -8.33 5.06
N GLY A 165 -10.43 -9.05 4.07
CA GLY A 165 -8.99 -9.25 3.92
C GLY A 165 -8.25 -7.99 3.44
N ALA A 166 -6.92 -7.98 3.53
CA ALA A 166 -6.07 -6.91 2.99
C ALA A 166 -5.49 -7.29 1.62
N ASP A 167 -5.58 -6.40 0.64
CA ASP A 167 -4.85 -6.52 -0.63
C ASP A 167 -3.45 -5.90 -0.51
N LEU A 168 -2.53 -6.66 0.08
CA LEU A 168 -1.14 -6.22 0.27
C LEU A 168 -0.40 -6.02 -1.06
N ALA A 169 -0.76 -6.75 -2.12
CA ALA A 169 -0.14 -6.60 -3.43
C ALA A 169 -0.47 -5.23 -4.02
N ALA A 170 -1.74 -4.82 -3.98
CA ALA A 170 -2.16 -3.50 -4.41
C ALA A 170 -1.57 -2.40 -3.50
N ALA A 171 -1.49 -2.61 -2.19
CA ALA A 171 -0.89 -1.64 -1.27
C ALA A 171 0.61 -1.43 -1.53
N LEU A 172 1.36 -2.50 -1.81
CA LEU A 172 2.77 -2.41 -2.16
C LEU A 172 3.00 -1.77 -3.54
N ARG A 173 2.11 -2.00 -4.52
CA ARG A 173 2.16 -1.28 -5.81
C ARG A 173 1.91 0.21 -5.64
N LEU A 174 0.93 0.58 -4.81
CA LEU A 174 0.66 1.97 -4.46
C LEU A 174 1.90 2.60 -3.81
N ALA A 175 2.53 1.91 -2.85
CA ALA A 175 3.77 2.37 -2.22
C ALA A 175 4.93 2.53 -3.21
N ALA A 176 5.06 1.59 -4.16
CA ALA A 176 6.07 1.65 -5.21
C ALA A 176 5.93 2.90 -6.09
N ALA A 177 4.69 3.27 -6.44
CA ALA A 177 4.42 4.47 -7.24
C ALA A 177 4.88 5.77 -6.54
N PHE A 178 4.87 5.81 -5.20
CA PHE A 178 5.39 6.93 -4.42
C PHE A 178 6.91 6.87 -4.19
N ALA A 179 7.49 5.68 -4.34
CA ALA A 179 8.94 5.47 -4.31
C ALA A 179 9.63 5.85 -5.64
N GLU A 180 8.89 5.87 -6.76
CA GLU A 180 9.45 6.25 -8.07
C GLU A 180 9.97 7.69 -8.08
N GLY A 181 11.20 7.86 -8.57
CA GLY A 181 11.89 9.16 -8.63
C GLY A 181 12.42 9.67 -7.28
N ALA A 182 12.14 8.97 -6.18
CA ALA A 182 12.75 9.23 -4.88
C ALA A 182 14.13 8.57 -4.77
N GLY A 183 14.95 9.04 -3.83
CA GLY A 183 16.22 8.40 -3.49
C GLY A 183 16.01 7.09 -2.72
N GLN A 184 16.54 7.01 -1.49
CA GLN A 184 16.27 5.86 -0.61
C GLN A 184 14.82 5.94 -0.10
N THR A 185 14.02 4.89 -0.39
CA THR A 185 12.65 4.74 0.11
C THR A 185 12.56 3.50 0.99
N GLU A 186 12.13 3.67 2.25
CA GLU A 186 11.83 2.58 3.18
C GLU A 186 10.32 2.42 3.30
N VAL A 187 9.82 1.20 3.15
CA VAL A 187 8.40 0.87 3.31
C VAL A 187 8.22 0.13 4.63
N HIS A 188 7.45 0.69 5.54
CA HIS A 188 7.10 0.07 6.82
C HIS A 188 5.71 -0.55 6.68
N LEU A 189 5.63 -1.88 6.68
CA LEU A 189 4.36 -2.61 6.66
C LEU A 189 4.01 -3.08 8.08
N PHE A 190 2.91 -2.62 8.64
CA PHE A 190 2.38 -3.05 9.94
C PHE A 190 1.21 -3.99 9.71
N THR A 191 1.38 -5.28 10.02
CA THR A 191 0.41 -6.34 9.73
C THR A 191 0.51 -7.46 10.77
N ASP A 192 -0.40 -8.43 10.75
CA ASP A 192 -0.32 -9.59 11.64
C ASP A 192 0.58 -10.70 11.09
N ARG A 193 0.84 -11.72 11.92
CA ARG A 193 1.73 -12.83 11.57
C ARG A 193 1.22 -13.71 10.41
N ALA A 194 -0.10 -13.81 10.25
CA ALA A 194 -0.70 -14.64 9.21
C ALA A 194 -0.55 -13.98 7.85
N THR A 195 -0.91 -12.69 7.77
CA THR A 195 -0.85 -11.90 6.55
C THR A 195 0.59 -11.58 6.16
N ALA A 196 1.50 -11.41 7.14
CA ALA A 196 2.94 -11.24 6.89
C ALA A 196 3.57 -12.37 6.05
N GLN A 197 3.09 -13.61 6.16
CA GLN A 197 3.59 -14.75 5.39
C GLN A 197 3.13 -14.71 3.92
N THR A 198 2.11 -13.92 3.61
CA THR A 198 1.53 -13.77 2.26
C THR A 198 2.00 -12.51 1.55
N VAL A 199 2.92 -11.75 2.16
CA VAL A 199 3.47 -10.52 1.59
C VAL A 199 4.17 -10.84 0.27
N PRO A 200 3.74 -10.26 -0.87
CA PRO A 200 4.40 -10.49 -2.15
C PRO A 200 5.81 -9.89 -2.16
N PRO A 201 6.70 -10.39 -3.04
CA PRO A 201 8.05 -9.86 -3.14
C PRO A 201 8.01 -8.35 -3.44
N PRO A 202 8.88 -7.55 -2.80
CA PRO A 202 8.88 -6.11 -2.98
C PRO A 202 9.23 -5.74 -4.43
N PRO A 203 8.62 -4.68 -4.99
CA PRO A 203 9.03 -4.12 -6.27
C PRO A 203 10.52 -3.70 -6.26
N LYS A 204 11.17 -3.70 -7.42
CA LYS A 204 12.59 -3.34 -7.56
C LYS A 204 12.85 -1.94 -7.00
N GLY A 205 13.90 -1.79 -6.19
CA GLY A 205 14.32 -0.51 -5.62
C GLY A 205 13.62 -0.11 -4.32
N VAL A 206 12.70 -0.95 -3.82
CA VAL A 206 11.95 -0.71 -2.58
C VAL A 206 12.40 -1.70 -1.50
N GLN A 207 12.78 -1.19 -0.34
CA GLN A 207 13.04 -2.03 0.84
C GLN A 207 11.79 -2.07 1.72
N VAL A 208 11.23 -3.26 1.94
CA VAL A 208 10.05 -3.45 2.79
C VAL A 208 10.48 -4.03 4.12
N ARG A 209 10.18 -3.28 5.18
CA ARG A 209 10.34 -3.69 6.57
C ARG A 209 8.98 -4.05 7.16
N VAL A 210 8.79 -5.32 7.48
CA VAL A 210 7.54 -5.83 8.05
C VAL A 210 7.62 -5.77 9.58
N HIS A 211 6.64 -5.13 10.19
CA HIS A 211 6.38 -5.07 11.63
C HIS A 211 5.17 -5.95 11.90
N THR A 212 5.41 -7.10 12.53
CA THR A 212 4.36 -8.08 12.83
C THR A 212 3.79 -7.86 14.22
N VAL A 213 2.47 -7.75 14.31
CA VAL A 213 1.72 -7.71 15.58
C VAL A 213 0.92 -9.00 15.80
N GLY A 214 0.57 -9.28 17.05
CA GLY A 214 -0.24 -10.43 17.42
C GLY A 214 0.56 -11.69 17.69
N GLY A 215 0.00 -12.52 18.56
CA GLY A 215 0.53 -13.82 18.94
C GLY A 215 -0.38 -14.97 18.48
N PRO A 216 -0.02 -16.22 18.84
CA PRO A 216 -0.93 -17.34 18.73
C PRO A 216 -2.19 -17.09 19.56
N ALA A 217 -3.37 -17.26 18.96
CA ALA A 217 -4.64 -17.01 19.60
C ALA A 217 -5.66 -18.09 19.21
N SER A 218 -6.55 -18.43 20.14
CA SER A 218 -7.66 -19.34 19.84
C SER A 218 -8.73 -18.62 19.04
N ASN A 219 -9.26 -19.26 18.00
CA ASN A 219 -10.29 -18.71 17.14
C ASN A 219 -11.21 -19.80 16.58
N VAL A 220 -12.50 -19.52 16.54
CA VAL A 220 -13.53 -20.36 15.92
C VAL A 220 -14.28 -19.52 14.88
N ALA A 221 -13.93 -19.70 13.62
CA ALA A 221 -14.46 -18.88 12.54
C ALA A 221 -15.61 -19.57 11.78
N ILE A 222 -16.61 -18.78 11.36
CA ILE A 222 -17.48 -19.13 10.24
C ILE A 222 -16.72 -18.79 8.95
N THR A 223 -16.23 -19.83 8.27
CA THR A 223 -15.38 -19.70 7.08
C THR A 223 -16.14 -19.80 5.76
N GLY A 224 -17.42 -20.17 5.81
CA GLY A 224 -18.27 -20.25 4.63
C GLY A 224 -19.73 -20.40 5.00
N LEU A 225 -20.59 -19.77 4.21
CA LEU A 225 -22.04 -19.79 4.38
C LEU A 225 -22.70 -19.83 3.01
N THR A 226 -23.50 -20.86 2.74
CA THR A 226 -24.19 -21.01 1.46
C THR A 226 -25.62 -21.47 1.70
N LEU A 227 -26.57 -20.76 1.10
CA LEU A 227 -27.98 -21.12 1.12
C LEU A 227 -28.35 -21.86 -0.16
N ARG A 228 -29.04 -22.99 -0.02
CA ARG A 228 -29.57 -23.77 -1.15
C ARG A 228 -31.08 -23.98 -0.98
N LYS A 229 -31.83 -23.86 -2.07
CA LYS A 229 -33.24 -24.23 -2.12
C LYS A 229 -33.35 -25.71 -2.47
N ASN A 230 -34.21 -26.43 -1.78
CA ASN A 230 -34.57 -27.79 -2.16
C ASN A 230 -35.75 -27.74 -3.14
N TYR A 231 -35.50 -28.05 -4.41
CA TYR A 231 -36.51 -27.93 -5.48
C TYR A 231 -37.66 -28.94 -5.37
N TYR A 232 -37.54 -29.98 -4.52
CA TYR A 232 -38.59 -30.98 -4.34
C TYR A 232 -39.72 -30.51 -3.40
N SER A 233 -39.50 -29.49 -2.57
CA SER A 233 -40.55 -28.90 -1.75
C SER A 233 -40.34 -27.38 -1.65
N GLY A 234 -41.26 -26.60 -2.23
CA GLY A 234 -41.07 -25.17 -2.52
C GLY A 234 -40.78 -24.23 -1.34
N ALA A 235 -40.80 -24.73 -0.10
CA ALA A 235 -40.49 -23.96 1.11
C ALA A 235 -39.25 -24.47 1.87
N GLN A 236 -38.65 -25.60 1.49
CA GLN A 236 -37.50 -26.15 2.21
C GLN A 236 -36.19 -25.59 1.68
N HIS A 237 -35.34 -25.20 2.62
CA HIS A 237 -34.04 -24.61 2.37
C HIS A 237 -33.00 -25.32 3.24
N GLU A 238 -31.78 -25.39 2.72
CA GLU A 238 -30.63 -25.94 3.41
C GLU A 238 -29.56 -24.86 3.52
N LEU A 239 -29.18 -24.55 4.77
CA LEU A 239 -28.08 -23.65 5.05
C LEU A 239 -26.82 -24.47 5.34
N PHE A 240 -25.84 -24.37 4.44
CA PHE A 240 -24.51 -24.92 4.64
C PHE A 240 -23.66 -23.91 5.43
N VAL A 241 -23.10 -24.36 6.57
CA VAL A 241 -22.21 -23.57 7.43
C VAL A 241 -20.87 -24.29 7.55
N ALA A 242 -19.79 -23.66 7.12
CA ALA A 242 -18.43 -24.16 7.30
C ALA A 242 -17.76 -23.45 8.49
N LEU A 243 -17.38 -24.23 9.50
CA LEU A 243 -16.72 -23.78 10.71
C LEU A 243 -15.26 -24.22 10.72
N ALA A 244 -14.39 -23.42 11.31
CA ALA A 244 -12.98 -23.77 11.52
C ALA A 244 -12.54 -23.39 12.94
N ASN A 245 -11.93 -24.32 13.66
CA ASN A 245 -11.23 -24.03 14.91
C ASN A 245 -9.73 -23.99 14.62
N THR A 246 -9.09 -22.84 14.80
CA THR A 246 -7.63 -22.68 14.65
C THR A 246 -6.90 -22.67 16.00
N GLY A 247 -7.64 -22.85 17.09
CA GLY A 247 -7.11 -23.01 18.43
C GLY A 247 -6.55 -24.41 18.70
N GLN A 248 -5.85 -24.52 19.82
CA GLN A 248 -5.17 -25.74 20.30
C GLN A 248 -6.06 -26.58 21.24
N GLN A 249 -7.29 -26.15 21.51
CA GLN A 249 -8.23 -26.83 22.40
C GLN A 249 -9.54 -27.13 21.69
N THR A 250 -10.22 -28.18 22.14
CA THR A 250 -11.60 -28.47 21.72
C THR A 250 -12.52 -27.41 22.29
N THR A 251 -13.31 -26.79 21.42
CA THR A 251 -14.26 -25.73 21.80
C THR A 251 -15.69 -26.22 21.56
N THR A 252 -16.55 -26.05 22.57
CA THR A 252 -17.98 -26.35 22.48
C THR A 252 -18.77 -25.06 22.61
N PHE A 253 -19.64 -24.77 21.65
CA PHE A 253 -20.40 -23.53 21.61
C PHE A 253 -21.77 -23.72 20.93
N PRO A 254 -22.79 -22.91 21.30
CA PRO A 254 -24.03 -22.84 20.56
C PRO A 254 -23.82 -22.21 19.18
N LEU A 255 -24.34 -22.86 18.13
CA LEU A 255 -24.52 -22.25 16.81
C LEU A 255 -25.99 -21.90 16.64
N THR A 256 -26.29 -20.61 16.55
CA THR A 256 -27.65 -20.09 16.40
C THR A 256 -27.85 -19.57 14.99
N VAL A 257 -28.98 -19.94 14.38
CA VAL A 257 -29.43 -19.44 13.07
C VAL A 257 -30.71 -18.65 13.29
N THR A 258 -30.73 -17.41 12.84
CA THR A 258 -31.92 -16.54 12.86
C THR A 258 -32.27 -16.07 11.46
N LEU A 259 -33.54 -15.76 11.23
CA LEU A 259 -34.04 -15.12 10.01
C LEU A 259 -34.88 -13.92 10.44
N GLU A 260 -34.50 -12.72 10.00
CA GLU A 260 -35.14 -11.47 10.45
C GLU A 260 -35.21 -11.38 11.99
N GLY A 261 -34.16 -11.84 12.68
CA GLY A 261 -34.07 -11.89 14.14
C GLY A 261 -34.86 -13.01 14.82
N VAL A 262 -35.69 -13.76 14.10
CA VAL A 262 -36.43 -14.91 14.64
C VAL A 262 -35.55 -16.16 14.58
N ARG A 263 -35.38 -16.83 15.72
CA ARG A 263 -34.53 -18.03 15.82
C ARG A 263 -35.15 -19.22 15.08
N ILE A 264 -34.45 -19.72 14.07
CA ILE A 264 -34.78 -20.92 13.31
C ILE A 264 -34.20 -22.17 13.97
N SER A 265 -32.92 -22.12 14.34
CA SER A 265 -32.19 -23.26 14.88
C SER A 265 -31.19 -22.81 15.92
N ARG A 266 -30.95 -23.67 16.92
CA ARG A 266 -29.85 -23.52 17.88
C ARG A 266 -29.38 -24.90 18.27
N GLN A 267 -28.13 -25.21 17.94
CA GLN A 267 -27.52 -26.51 18.20
C GLN A 267 -26.18 -26.36 18.89
N GLN A 268 -25.84 -27.29 19.77
CA GLN A 268 -24.51 -27.35 20.38
C GLN A 268 -23.52 -27.98 19.40
N VAL A 269 -22.41 -27.29 19.16
CA VAL A 269 -21.37 -27.74 18.24
C VAL A 269 -20.08 -27.92 19.03
N MET A 270 -19.50 -29.10 18.94
CA MET A 270 -18.15 -29.40 19.42
C MET A 270 -17.19 -29.44 18.23
N LEU A 271 -16.17 -28.59 18.26
CA LEU A 271 -15.08 -28.53 17.29
C LEU A 271 -13.75 -28.90 17.96
N PRO A 272 -13.10 -30.02 17.58
CA PRO A 272 -11.73 -30.32 17.98
C PRO A 272 -10.73 -29.25 17.51
N PRO A 273 -9.51 -29.21 18.07
CA PRO A 273 -8.47 -28.27 17.64
C PRO A 273 -8.11 -28.46 16.17
N GLU A 274 -7.67 -27.38 15.53
CA GLU A 274 -7.17 -27.35 14.14
C GLU A 274 -8.07 -28.03 13.10
N THR A 275 -9.38 -28.08 13.37
CA THR A 275 -10.34 -28.84 12.58
C THR A 275 -11.30 -27.92 11.83
N ARG A 276 -11.64 -28.33 10.60
CA ARG A 276 -12.74 -27.75 9.83
C ARG A 276 -13.92 -28.70 9.83
N ARG A 277 -15.13 -28.17 10.05
CA ARG A 277 -16.37 -28.95 10.08
C ARG A 277 -17.46 -28.22 9.33
N ALA A 278 -18.17 -28.94 8.47
CA ALA A 278 -19.37 -28.43 7.80
C ALA A 278 -20.63 -28.93 8.50
N LEU A 279 -21.66 -28.09 8.54
CA LEU A 279 -22.99 -28.40 9.06
C LEU A 279 -24.03 -28.01 8.01
N ILE A 280 -25.10 -28.81 7.91
CA ILE A 280 -26.28 -28.50 7.09
C ILE A 280 -27.44 -28.27 8.04
N VAL A 281 -28.06 -27.10 7.95
CA VAL A 281 -29.21 -26.71 8.77
C VAL A 281 -30.45 -26.62 7.86
N PRO A 282 -31.33 -27.63 7.87
CA PRO A 282 -32.58 -27.56 7.13
C PRO A 282 -33.57 -26.65 7.84
N PHE A 283 -34.31 -25.85 7.06
CA PHE A 283 -35.41 -25.03 7.57
C PHE A 283 -36.49 -24.82 6.52
N SER A 284 -37.70 -24.42 6.96
CA SER A 284 -38.80 -24.10 6.06
C SER A 284 -39.17 -22.63 6.16
N HIS A 285 -39.18 -21.92 5.03
CA HIS A 285 -39.60 -20.53 4.94
C HIS A 285 -40.22 -20.26 3.57
N ARG A 286 -41.26 -19.44 3.53
CA ARG A 286 -41.99 -19.10 2.29
C ARG A 286 -41.70 -17.69 1.78
N GLY A 287 -40.95 -16.87 2.51
CA GLY A 287 -40.64 -15.50 2.12
C GLY A 287 -39.17 -15.32 1.73
N GLY A 288 -38.77 -14.07 1.59
CA GLY A 288 -37.36 -13.67 1.60
C GLY A 288 -36.90 -13.34 3.02
N GLY A 289 -35.64 -12.96 3.15
CA GLY A 289 -35.10 -12.36 4.37
C GLY A 289 -33.60 -12.53 4.50
N VAL A 290 -33.03 -11.91 5.52
CA VAL A 290 -31.63 -12.06 5.88
C VAL A 290 -31.50 -13.14 6.94
N LEU A 291 -30.76 -14.21 6.62
CA LEU A 291 -30.30 -15.19 7.58
C LEU A 291 -29.04 -14.66 8.26
N GLU A 292 -28.99 -14.83 9.57
CA GLU A 292 -27.80 -14.61 10.37
C GLU A 292 -27.42 -15.91 11.09
N VAL A 293 -26.17 -16.32 10.94
CA VAL A 293 -25.56 -17.41 11.70
C VAL A 293 -24.61 -16.81 12.72
N THR A 294 -24.72 -17.23 13.97
CA THR A 294 -23.86 -16.81 15.08
C THR A 294 -23.27 -18.02 15.78
N ALA A 295 -21.95 -18.10 15.84
CA ALA A 295 -21.22 -18.94 16.78
C ALA A 295 -21.11 -18.19 18.11
N GLU A 296 -21.80 -18.65 19.15
CA GLU A 296 -21.78 -18.04 20.49
C GLU A 296 -20.51 -18.47 21.25
N VAL A 297 -19.36 -17.98 20.79
CA VAL A 297 -18.02 -18.29 21.33
C VAL A 297 -17.30 -17.02 21.73
N ALA A 298 -16.55 -17.07 22.83
CA ALA A 298 -15.65 -16.00 23.26
C ALA A 298 -14.23 -16.39 22.87
N ASP A 299 -13.69 -15.75 21.83
CA ASP A 299 -12.38 -15.99 21.29
C ASP A 299 -11.67 -14.69 20.90
N ALA A 300 -10.53 -14.81 20.22
CA ALA A 300 -9.70 -13.65 19.94
C ALA A 300 -10.25 -12.75 18.83
N LEU A 301 -11.15 -13.22 17.96
CA LEU A 301 -11.63 -12.46 16.81
C LEU A 301 -13.15 -12.59 16.64
N ALA A 302 -13.90 -11.77 17.37
CA ALA A 302 -15.37 -11.87 17.37
C ALA A 302 -16.07 -11.59 16.02
N VAL A 303 -15.40 -10.94 15.07
CA VAL A 303 -16.02 -10.52 13.79
C VAL A 303 -16.33 -11.72 12.88
N ASP A 304 -15.57 -12.81 12.97
CA ASP A 304 -15.79 -14.02 12.15
C ASP A 304 -16.71 -15.06 12.83
N ASN A 305 -17.22 -14.74 14.02
CA ASN A 305 -18.24 -15.53 14.72
C ASN A 305 -19.65 -15.32 14.15
N ARG A 306 -19.82 -14.36 13.23
CA ARG A 306 -21.12 -14.02 12.62
C ARG A 306 -21.01 -14.01 11.10
N ALA A 307 -22.03 -14.53 10.43
CA ALA A 307 -22.13 -14.52 8.98
C ALA A 307 -23.58 -14.35 8.54
N TRP A 308 -23.78 -13.70 7.39
CA TRP A 308 -25.10 -13.44 6.83
C TRP A 308 -25.27 -14.09 5.45
N ALA A 309 -26.48 -14.56 5.18
CA ALA A 309 -26.88 -15.03 3.86
C ALA A 309 -28.24 -14.41 3.49
N LEU A 310 -28.38 -13.97 2.24
CA LEU A 310 -29.64 -13.47 1.73
C LEU A 310 -30.47 -14.66 1.22
N LEU A 311 -31.69 -14.80 1.74
CA LEU A 311 -32.73 -15.62 1.14
C LEU A 311 -33.58 -14.73 0.23
N PRO A 312 -33.46 -14.86 -1.11
CA PRO A 312 -34.26 -14.07 -2.03
C PRO A 312 -35.75 -14.35 -1.80
N PRO A 313 -36.62 -13.32 -1.83
CA PRO A 313 -38.05 -13.55 -1.79
C PRO A 313 -38.49 -14.42 -2.97
N PRO A 314 -39.51 -15.28 -2.80
CA PRO A 314 -40.11 -15.94 -3.93
C PRO A 314 -40.63 -14.87 -4.89
N HIS A 315 -40.17 -14.92 -6.13
CA HIS A 315 -40.75 -14.17 -7.21
C HIS A 315 -41.60 -15.13 -8.03
N THR A 316 -42.76 -14.65 -8.45
CA THR A 316 -43.57 -15.30 -9.48
C THR A 316 -42.96 -14.91 -10.83
N LEU A 317 -42.59 -15.89 -11.64
CA LEU A 317 -42.16 -15.73 -13.02
C LEU A 317 -43.38 -15.70 -13.92
N ARG A 318 -43.64 -14.56 -14.57
CA ARG A 318 -44.66 -14.45 -15.60
C ARG A 318 -44.09 -15.00 -16.89
N VAL A 319 -44.58 -16.16 -17.32
CA VAL A 319 -44.10 -16.85 -18.51
C VAL A 319 -45.15 -16.74 -19.61
N LEU A 320 -44.74 -16.17 -20.75
CA LEU A 320 -45.54 -16.22 -21.98
C LEU A 320 -45.10 -17.42 -22.81
N LEU A 321 -45.97 -18.42 -22.92
CA LEU A 321 -45.77 -19.55 -23.82
C LEU A 321 -46.46 -19.27 -25.15
N VAL A 322 -45.65 -19.15 -26.20
CA VAL A 322 -46.12 -19.04 -27.58
C VAL A 322 -46.08 -20.42 -28.22
N THR A 323 -47.24 -21.07 -28.38
CA THR A 323 -47.31 -22.48 -28.80
C THR A 323 -48.48 -22.74 -29.76
N PRO A 324 -48.36 -23.70 -30.70
CA PRO A 324 -49.49 -24.21 -31.47
C PRO A 324 -50.46 -25.07 -30.63
N GLY A 325 -50.15 -25.38 -29.37
CA GLY A 325 -51.01 -26.17 -28.46
C GLY A 325 -50.31 -27.37 -27.83
N ASN A 326 -49.09 -27.19 -27.33
CA ASN A 326 -48.30 -28.25 -26.71
C ASN A 326 -48.67 -28.46 -25.23
N LEU A 327 -49.61 -29.38 -24.99
CA LEU A 327 -50.09 -29.73 -23.66
C LEU A 327 -48.98 -30.19 -22.71
N PHE A 328 -47.93 -30.86 -23.21
CA PHE A 328 -46.83 -31.32 -22.36
C PHE A 328 -46.00 -30.15 -21.84
N LEU A 329 -45.72 -29.17 -22.70
CA LEU A 329 -44.97 -27.98 -22.33
C LEU A 329 -45.77 -27.07 -21.40
N GLU A 330 -47.07 -26.91 -21.64
CA GLU A 330 -47.97 -26.20 -20.73
C GLU A 330 -47.99 -26.81 -19.33
N GLN A 331 -48.15 -28.14 -19.24
CA GLN A 331 -48.19 -28.83 -17.95
C GLN A 331 -46.83 -28.81 -17.25
N ALA A 332 -45.73 -28.93 -17.99
CA ALA A 332 -44.39 -28.80 -17.44
C ALA A 332 -44.18 -27.41 -16.80
N LEU A 333 -44.56 -26.33 -17.50
CA LEU A 333 -44.43 -24.97 -16.97
C LEU A 333 -45.38 -24.72 -15.80
N ARG A 334 -46.63 -25.19 -15.85
CA ARG A 334 -47.58 -25.07 -14.73
C ARG A 334 -47.22 -25.90 -13.49
N SER A 335 -46.32 -26.88 -13.64
CA SER A 335 -45.89 -27.71 -12.51
C SER A 335 -45.00 -26.95 -11.53
N ASP A 336 -44.37 -25.85 -11.97
CA ASP A 336 -43.61 -24.97 -11.09
C ASP A 336 -44.56 -23.97 -10.39
N PRO A 337 -44.68 -24.01 -9.05
CA PRO A 337 -45.58 -23.10 -8.32
C PRO A 337 -45.15 -21.62 -8.40
N GLN A 338 -43.96 -21.34 -8.90
CA GLN A 338 -43.49 -19.97 -9.14
C GLN A 338 -43.87 -19.45 -10.52
N VAL A 339 -44.44 -20.25 -11.41
CA VAL A 339 -44.76 -19.84 -12.78
C VAL A 339 -46.22 -19.41 -12.90
N GLU A 340 -46.42 -18.17 -13.34
CA GLU A 340 -47.70 -17.68 -13.85
C GLU A 340 -47.69 -17.78 -15.38
N LEU A 341 -48.35 -18.80 -15.91
CA LEU A 341 -48.31 -19.14 -17.33
C LEU A 341 -49.46 -18.49 -18.12
N THR A 342 -49.11 -17.65 -19.09
CA THR A 342 -50.01 -17.17 -20.14
C THR A 342 -49.67 -17.90 -21.44
N ALA A 343 -50.63 -18.58 -22.07
CA ALA A 343 -50.41 -19.27 -23.34
C ALA A 343 -51.10 -18.52 -24.49
N VAL A 344 -50.37 -18.28 -25.59
CA VAL A 344 -50.87 -17.57 -26.78
C VAL A 344 -50.47 -18.32 -28.06
N PRO A 345 -51.37 -18.48 -29.04
CA PRO A 345 -51.02 -18.99 -30.37
C PRO A 345 -49.99 -18.11 -31.10
N LEU A 346 -49.08 -18.72 -31.86
CA LEU A 346 -48.05 -18.00 -32.66
C LEU A 346 -48.62 -16.85 -33.53
N PRO A 347 -49.76 -16.99 -34.22
CA PRO A 347 -50.33 -15.89 -35.02
C PRO A 347 -50.79 -14.67 -34.22
N LEU A 348 -51.00 -14.82 -32.91
CA LEU A 348 -51.45 -13.77 -32.01
C LEU A 348 -50.28 -13.13 -31.22
N PHE A 349 -49.07 -13.65 -31.35
CA PHE A 349 -47.89 -13.08 -30.71
C PHE A 349 -47.32 -11.94 -31.55
N SER A 350 -47.28 -10.74 -30.98
CA SER A 350 -46.81 -9.51 -31.65
C SER A 350 -45.29 -9.37 -31.70
N GLY A 351 -44.53 -10.29 -31.10
CA GLY A 351 -43.08 -10.18 -30.92
C GLY A 351 -42.67 -9.37 -29.69
N ASP A 352 -43.61 -8.72 -29.02
CA ASP A 352 -43.39 -7.98 -27.78
C ASP A 352 -43.66 -8.88 -26.56
N PRO A 353 -42.69 -9.08 -25.64
CA PRO A 353 -42.91 -9.80 -24.39
C PRO A 353 -43.96 -9.15 -23.46
N GLY A 354 -44.23 -7.84 -23.62
CA GLY A 354 -45.16 -7.10 -22.77
C GLY A 354 -44.69 -7.09 -21.31
N GLU A 355 -45.57 -7.48 -20.39
CA GLU A 355 -45.26 -7.57 -18.96
C GLU A 355 -44.62 -8.91 -18.54
N HIS A 356 -44.37 -9.84 -19.45
CA HIS A 356 -43.85 -11.17 -19.07
C HIS A 356 -42.34 -11.14 -18.87
N ASP A 357 -41.86 -11.91 -17.89
CA ASP A 357 -40.43 -11.97 -17.53
C ASP A 357 -39.66 -12.92 -18.45
N VAL A 358 -40.33 -13.95 -18.97
CA VAL A 358 -39.76 -14.95 -19.89
C VAL A 358 -40.76 -15.25 -21.01
N VAL A 359 -40.27 -15.30 -22.25
CA VAL A 359 -41.03 -15.78 -23.42
C VAL A 359 -40.46 -17.11 -23.87
N VAL A 360 -41.31 -18.14 -23.92
CA VAL A 360 -40.97 -19.47 -24.44
C VAL A 360 -41.63 -19.61 -25.80
N LEU A 361 -40.83 -19.75 -26.85
CA LEU A 361 -41.31 -19.99 -28.20
C LEU A 361 -41.23 -21.47 -28.51
N ASP A 362 -42.38 -22.11 -28.75
CA ASP A 362 -42.49 -23.51 -29.11
C ASP A 362 -42.66 -23.67 -30.62
N GLY A 363 -41.89 -24.58 -31.22
CA GLY A 363 -41.98 -24.87 -32.65
C GLY A 363 -41.38 -23.82 -33.59
N VAL A 364 -40.46 -22.97 -33.12
CA VAL A 364 -39.70 -22.06 -33.99
C VAL A 364 -38.46 -22.78 -34.52
N ALA A 365 -38.40 -22.94 -35.84
CA ALA A 365 -37.26 -23.52 -36.56
C ALA A 365 -36.49 -22.45 -37.32
#